data_AF-A0A221R4N1-F1
#
_entry.id   AF-A0A221R4N1-F1
#
_cell.length_a   1.000
_cell.length_b   1.000
_cell.length_c   1.000
_cell.angle_alpha   90.00
_cell.angle_beta   90.00
_cell.angle_gamma   90.00
#
_symmetry.space_group_name_H-M   'P 1'
#
loop_
_entity.id
_entity.type
_entity.pdbx_description
1 polymer ?
#
loop_
_entity_poly.entity_id
_entity_poly.type
_entity_poly.pdbx_seq_one_letter_code
_entity_poly.pdbx_strand_id
1 'polypeptide(L)' 'MPEDFTAANPEVPWRSMKATRNLVAHSYDQVDYDLLWGALARQLPIEAERVRSIVSRLNT' A
#
# COMPACT_ATOMS: atom_id res chain seq x y z
N MET A 1 -1.76 10.37 6.37
CA MET A 1 -3.02 9.91 7.00
C MET A 1 -2.94 10.19 8.47
N PRO A 2 -4.03 10.65 9.11
CA PRO A 2 -4.11 10.77 10.57
C PRO A 2 -3.80 9.42 11.24
N GLU A 3 -3.17 9.47 12.40
CA GLU A 3 -2.72 8.26 13.10
C GLU A 3 -3.91 7.38 13.50
N ASP A 4 -4.95 7.99 14.06
CA ASP A 4 -6.21 7.33 14.44
C ASP A 4 -6.87 6.59 13.26
N PHE A 5 -6.84 7.19 12.06
CA PHE A 5 -7.40 6.54 10.87
C PHE A 5 -6.61 5.30 10.49
N THR A 6 -5.28 5.39 10.49
CA THR A 6 -4.43 4.23 10.18
C THR A 6 -4.49 3.15 11.24
N ALA A 7 -4.66 3.52 12.52
CA ALA A 7 -4.85 2.61 13.63
C ALA A 7 -6.20 1.89 13.56
N ALA A 8 -7.25 2.59 13.09
CA ALA A 8 -8.59 2.03 12.90
C ALA A 8 -8.72 1.10 11.67
N ASN A 9 -7.73 1.09 10.76
CA ASN A 9 -7.74 0.26 9.56
C ASN A 9 -6.39 -0.51 9.41
N PRO A 10 -6.04 -1.38 10.38
CA PRO A 10 -4.75 -2.06 10.42
C PRO A 10 -4.59 -3.16 9.36
N GLU A 11 -5.69 -3.55 8.69
CA GLU A 11 -5.67 -4.49 7.58
C GLU A 11 -4.83 -3.98 6.41
N VAL A 12 -4.70 -2.67 6.23
CA VAL A 12 -3.81 -2.08 5.23
C VAL A 12 -2.42 -1.84 5.86
N PRO A 13 -1.32 -2.34 5.27
CA PRO A 13 0.03 -2.17 5.77
C PRO A 13 0.58 -0.78 5.40
N TRP A 14 -0.06 0.28 5.91
CA TRP A 14 0.20 1.69 5.56
C TRP A 14 1.68 2.08 5.57
N ARG A 15 2.41 1.66 6.60
CA ARG A 15 3.84 1.97 6.75
C ARG A 15 4.66 1.33 5.61
N SER A 16 4.42 0.07 5.31
CA SER A 16 5.11 -0.66 4.24
C SER A 16 4.79 -0.04 2.88
N MET A 17 3.51 0.21 2.57
CA MET A 17 3.11 0.82 1.31
C MET A 17 3.75 2.20 1.09
N LYS A 18 3.79 3.04 2.14
CA LYS A 18 4.48 4.33 2.09
C LYS A 18 5.99 4.17 1.87
N ALA A 19 6.62 3.19 2.53
CA ALA A 19 8.04 2.90 2.38
C ALA A 19 8.36 2.44 0.96
N THR A 20 7.60 1.49 0.39
CA THR A 20 7.75 1.03 -1.00
C THR A 20 7.58 2.18 -1.98
N ARG A 21 6.54 3.00 -1.84
CA ARG A 21 6.36 4.19 -2.69
C ARG A 21 7.54 5.14 -2.59
N ASN A 22 8.07 5.37 -1.39
CA ASN A 22 9.20 6.28 -1.19
C ASN A 22 10.48 5.73 -1.84
N LEU A 23 10.74 4.43 -1.71
CA LEU A 23 11.86 3.77 -2.36
C LEU A 23 11.77 3.92 -3.88
N VAL A 24 10.62 3.58 -4.48
CA VAL A 24 10.40 3.71 -5.92
C VAL A 24 10.51 5.17 -6.38
N ALA A 25 9.98 6.13 -5.63
CA ALA A 25 10.01 7.54 -6.03
C ALA A 25 11.42 8.15 -6.06
N HIS A 26 12.35 7.67 -5.24
CA HIS A 26 13.68 8.28 -5.08
C HIS A 26 14.84 7.41 -5.57
N SER A 27 14.62 6.11 -5.76
CA SER A 27 15.68 5.15 -6.02
C SER A 27 15.22 4.03 -6.95
N TYR A 28 14.29 4.33 -7.88
CA TYR A 28 13.74 3.33 -8.83
C TYR A 28 14.82 2.62 -9.65
N ASP A 29 15.96 3.27 -9.89
CA ASP A 29 17.13 2.77 -10.60
C ASP A 29 17.88 1.68 -9.83
N GLN A 30 17.66 1.60 -8.51
CA GLN A 30 18.29 0.65 -7.60
C GLN A 30 17.33 -0.43 -7.09
N VAL A 31 16.07 -0.41 -7.56
CA VAL A 31 15.07 -1.40 -7.16
C VAL A 31 15.26 -2.66 -7.99
N ASP A 32 15.21 -3.81 -7.31
CA ASP A 32 15.03 -5.11 -7.97
C ASP A 32 13.66 -5.17 -8.64
N TYR A 33 13.64 -5.16 -9.97
CA TYR A 33 12.42 -5.14 -10.76
C TYR A 33 11.61 -6.43 -10.66
N ASP A 34 12.24 -7.58 -10.49
CA ASP A 34 11.53 -8.86 -10.33
C ASP A 34 10.81 -8.90 -8.98
N LEU A 35 11.47 -8.40 -7.93
CA LEU A 35 10.85 -8.22 -6.62
C LEU A 35 9.69 -7.22 -6.68
N LEU A 36 9.90 -6.05 -7.30
CA LEU A 36 8.88 -5.02 -7.42
C LEU A 36 7.67 -5.51 -8.22
N TRP A 37 7.91 -6.19 -9.34
CA TRP A 37 6.85 -6.79 -10.15
C TRP A 37 6.10 -7.86 -9.37
N GLY A 38 6.81 -8.70 -8.62
CA GLY A 38 6.21 -9.70 -7.74
C GLY A 38 5.31 -9.09 -6.66
N ALA A 39 5.69 -7.94 -6.10
CA ALA A 39 4.87 -7.18 -5.15
C ALA A 39 3.64 -6.57 -5.83
N LEU A 40 3.83 -5.96 -7.01
CA LEU A 40 2.75 -5.33 -7.78
C LEU A 40 1.72 -6.36 -8.27
N ALA A 41 2.15 -7.52 -8.72
CA ALA A 41 1.26 -8.54 -9.28
C ALA A 41 0.50 -9.33 -8.19
N ARG A 42 1.09 -9.51 -7.00
CA ARG A 42 0.54 -10.42 -5.97
C ARG A 42 0.03 -9.73 -4.72
N GLN A 43 0.72 -8.70 -4.26
CA GLN A 43 0.40 -8.04 -2.99
C GLN A 43 -0.50 -6.82 -3.21
N LEU A 44 -0.15 -5.97 -4.19
CA LEU A 44 -0.88 -4.73 -4.44
C LEU A 44 -2.39 -4.94 -4.72
N PRO A 45 -2.86 -5.98 -5.44
CA PRO A 45 -4.29 -6.19 -5.65
C PRO A 45 -5.06 -6.44 -4.34
N ILE A 46 -4.45 -7.19 -3.41
CA ILE A 46 -5.02 -7.48 -2.09
C ILE A 46 -5.11 -6.19 -1.28
N GLU A 47 -4.04 -5.40 -1.24
CA GLU A 47 -4.03 -4.14 -0.51
C GLU A 47 -5.00 -3.11 -1.10
N ALA A 48 -5.12 -3.08 -2.43
CA ALA A 48 -6.10 -2.23 -3.10
C ALA A 48 -7.54 -2.62 -2.75
N GLU A 49 -7.83 -3.91 -2.56
CA GLU A 49 -9.16 -4.37 -2.14
C GLU A 49 -9.49 -3.92 -0.71
N ARG A 50 -8.52 -4.00 0.19
CA ARG A 50 -8.69 -3.50 1.57
C ARG A 50 -9.00 -2.00 1.57
N VAL A 51 -8.28 -1.22 0.77
CA VAL A 51 -8.56 0.22 0.61
C VAL A 51 -9.95 0.46 0.03
N ARG A 52 -10.37 -0.28 -1.00
CA ARG A 52 -11.72 -0.16 -1.58
C ARG A 52 -12.81 -0.46 -0.54
N SER A 53 -12.63 -1.48 0.29
CA SER A 53 -13.54 -1.81 1.39
C SER A 53 -13.68 -0.65 2.39
N ILE A 54 -12.57 -0.03 2.79
CA ILE A 54 -12.59 1.16 3.66
C ILE A 54 -13.38 2.30 3.01
N VAL A 55 -13.09 2.61 1.75
CA VAL A 55 -13.79 3.67 1.00
C VAL A 55 -15.29 3.38 0.90
N SER A 56 -15.69 2.13 0.65
CA SER A 56 -17.10 1.74 0.62
C SER A 56 -17.80 1.98 1.95
N ARG A 57 -17.15 1.69 3.08
CA ARG A 57 -17.71 1.92 4.42
C ARG A 57 -17.87 3.41 4.77
N LEU A 58 -17.05 4.28 4.18
CA LEU A 58 -17.10 5.73 4.42
C LEU A 58 -18.15 6.45 3.56
N ASN A 59 -18.55 5.84 2.44
CA ASN A 59 -19.56 6.39 1.51
C ASN A 59 -20.97 5.86 1.76
N THR A 60 -21.18 5.16 2.88
CA THR A 60 -22.48 4.68 3.38
C THR A 60 -22.91 5.56 4.54
#